data_AF-A0A8T4RCN2-F1
#
_entry.id   AF-A0A8T4RCN2-F1
#
_cell.length_a   1.000
_cell.length_b   1.000
_cell.length_c   1.000
_cell.angle_alpha   90.00
_cell.angle_beta   90.00
_cell.angle_gamma   90.00
#
_symmetry.space_group_name_H-M   'P 1'
#
loop_
_entity.id
_entity.type
_entity.pdbx_description
1 polymer ?
#
loop_
_entity_poly.entity_id
_entity_poly.type
_entity_poly.pdbx_seq_one_letter_code
_entity_poly.pdbx_strand_id
1 'polypeptide(L)' 'MEKEHYSKYEKARIIGSRALQIAMGAPYLVKLKEEDLERIGFNPVEIAKLEFKEDIIPITVKRPMPKAK' A
#
# COMPACT_ATOMS: atom_id res chain seq x y z
N MET A 1 5.51 9.14 -13.28
CA MET A 1 5.19 10.09 -12.19
C MET A 1 6.44 10.22 -11.34
N GLU A 2 6.78 11.44 -10.93
CA GLU A 2 8.02 11.73 -10.19
C GLU A 2 8.21 10.73 -9.05
N LYS A 3 9.45 10.29 -8.82
CA LYS A 3 9.82 9.58 -7.59
C LYS A 3 9.61 10.56 -6.43
N GLU A 4 8.37 10.78 -6.02
CA GLU A 4 8.08 11.41 -4.75
C GLU A 4 8.54 10.42 -3.70
N HIS A 5 9.73 10.68 -3.15
CA HIS A 5 10.24 9.94 -2.02
C HIS A 5 9.26 10.12 -0.86
N TYR A 6 8.32 9.18 -0.72
CA TYR A 6 7.46 9.11 0.45
C TYR A 6 8.34 9.14 1.70
N SER A 7 7.97 9.99 2.64
CA SER A 7 8.56 9.96 3.97
C SER A 7 8.43 8.56 4.57
N LYS A 8 9.35 8.18 5.46
CA LYS A 8 9.25 6.91 6.21
C LYS A 8 7.87 6.73 6.89
N TYR A 9 7.26 7.84 7.31
CA TYR A 9 5.93 7.86 7.92
C TYR A 9 4.81 7.66 6.89
N GLU A 10 4.90 8.33 5.73
CA GLU A 10 3.94 8.20 4.64
C GLU A 10 3.95 6.77 4.10
N LYS A 11 5.14 6.22 3.84
CA LYS A 11 5.32 4.83 3.39
C LYS A 11 4.70 3.83 4.36
N ALA A 12 4.99 3.96 5.66
CA ALA A 12 4.39 3.09 6.68
C ALA A 12 2.87 3.22 6.71
N ARG A 13 2.32 4.43 6.57
CA ARG A 13 0.88 4.68 6.58
C ARG A 13 0.18 4.10 5.36
N ILE A 14 0.75 4.26 4.17
CA ILE A 14 0.20 3.71 2.92
C ILE A 14 0.10 2.19 3.01
N ILE A 15 1.20 1.52 3.39
CA ILE A 15 1.24 0.06 3.52
C ILE A 15 0.25 -0.42 4.58
N GLY A 16 0.22 0.23 5.75
CA GLY A 16 -0.71 -0.14 6.83
C GLY A 16 -2.18 0.04 6.46
N SER A 17 -2.54 1.18 5.85
CA SER A 17 -3.90 1.41 5.38
C SER A 17 -4.31 0.43 4.29
N ARG A 18 -3.41 0.09 3.36
CA ARG A 18 -3.70 -0.88 2.31
C ARG A 18 -3.83 -2.30 2.84
N ALA A 19 -2.98 -2.71 3.78
CA ALA A 19 -3.10 -4.00 4.45
C ALA A 19 -4.44 -4.15 5.17
N LEU A 20 -4.95 -3.09 5.80
CA LEU A 20 -6.28 -3.11 6.41
C LEU A 20 -7.39 -3.30 5.36
N GLN A 21 -7.31 -2.63 4.22
CA GLN A 21 -8.29 -2.83 3.14
C GLN A 21 -8.34 -4.28 2.68
N ILE A 22 -7.17 -4.89 2.46
CA ILE A 22 -7.07 -6.30 2.05
C ILE A 22 -7.62 -7.22 3.13
N ALA A 23 -7.32 -6.96 4.41
CA ALA A 23 -7.86 -7.72 5.53
C ALA A 23 -9.40 -7.65 5.62
N MET A 24 -10.00 -6.54 5.17
CA MET A 24 -11.45 -6.35 5.08
C MET A 24 -12.07 -6.97 3.81
N GLY A 25 -11.30 -7.69 3.00
CA GLY A 25 -11.78 -8.35 1.78
C GLY A 25 -11.79 -7.45 0.55
N ALA A 26 -11.11 -6.30 0.58
CA ALA A 26 -10.93 -5.49 -0.62
C ALA A 26 -10.06 -6.23 -1.66
N PRO A 27 -10.35 -6.10 -2.96
CA PRO A 27 -9.56 -6.73 -4.00
C PRO A 27 -8.15 -6.13 -4.06
N TYR A 28 -7.16 -7.01 -4.22
CA TYR A 28 -5.79 -6.63 -4.54
C TYR A 28 -5.61 -6.52 -6.06
N LEU A 29 -4.76 -5.59 -6.49
CA LEU A 29 -4.50 -5.26 -7.90
C LEU A 29 -3.23 -5.93 -8.43
N VAL A 30 -2.44 -6.53 -7.55
CA VAL A 30 -1.21 -7.22 -7.92
C VAL A 30 -1.53 -8.52 -8.68
N LYS A 31 -0.81 -8.76 -9.77
CA LYS A 31 -0.87 -10.03 -10.51
C LYS A 31 -0.01 -11.08 -9.80
N LEU A 32 -0.45 -11.53 -8.63
CA LEU A 32 0.16 -12.68 -7.97
C LEU A 32 -0.30 -13.95 -8.66
N LYS A 33 0.63 -14.86 -8.93
CA LYS A 33 0.25 -16.24 -9.26
C LYS A 33 -0.31 -16.88 -7.98
N GLU A 34 -1.27 -17.80 -8.12
CA GLU A 34 -1.87 -18.49 -6.96
C GLU A 34 -0.81 -19.15 -6.07
N GLU A 35 0.28 -19.64 -6.68
CA GLU A 35 1.46 -20.20 -5.99
C GLU A 35 2.16 -19.21 -5.05
N ASP A 36 2.21 -17.92 -5.43
CA ASP A 36 2.80 -16.88 -4.60
C ASP A 36 1.88 -16.56 -3.41
N LEU A 37 0.56 -16.48 -3.64
CA LEU A 37 -0.45 -16.24 -2.59
C LEU A 37 -0.47 -17.34 -1.51
N GLU A 38 -0.34 -18.60 -1.91
CA GLU A 38 -0.23 -19.72 -0.97
C GLU A 38 1.08 -19.66 -0.17
N ARG A 39 2.20 -19.26 -0.78
CA ARG A 39 3.49 -19.13 -0.09
C ARG A 39 3.51 -18.04 0.97
N ILE A 40 2.81 -16.93 0.77
CA ILE A 40 2.71 -15.83 1.77
C ILE A 40 1.56 -16.01 2.76
N GLY A 41 0.83 -17.13 2.70
CA GLY A 41 -0.27 -17.41 3.63
C GLY A 41 -1.35 -16.33 3.65
N PHE A 42 -1.59 -15.68 2.51
CA PHE A 42 -2.54 -14.57 2.36
C PHE A 42 -2.33 -13.41 3.34
N ASN A 43 -1.10 -13.19 3.82
CA ASN A 43 -0.83 -12.11 4.76
C ASN A 43 -1.10 -10.73 4.11
N PRO A 44 -2.07 -9.94 4.63
CA PRO A 44 -2.46 -8.67 4.03
C PRO A 44 -1.32 -7.64 3.95
N VAL A 45 -0.37 -7.70 4.88
CA VAL A 45 0.78 -6.78 4.94
C VAL A 45 1.75 -7.06 3.81
N GLU A 46 2.02 -8.32 3.50
CA GLU A 46 2.93 -8.70 2.43
C GLU A 46 2.35 -8.37 1.06
N ILE A 47 1.04 -8.59 0.87
CA ILE A 47 0.32 -8.19 -0.35
C ILE A 47 0.39 -6.67 -0.54
N ALA A 48 0.15 -5.90 0.52
CA ALA A 48 0.27 -4.43 0.47
C ALA A 48 1.70 -3.95 0.17
N LYS A 49 2.74 -4.64 0.67
CA LYS A 49 4.14 -4.31 0.33
C LYS A 49 4.46 -4.57 -1.13
N LEU A 50 3.92 -5.66 -1.70
CA LEU A 50 4.10 -5.99 -3.11
C LEU A 50 3.41 -4.98 -4.02
N GLU A 51 2.17 -4.62 -3.72
CA GLU A 51 1.46 -3.55 -4.45
C GLU A 51 2.19 -2.20 -4.34
N PHE A 52 2.76 -1.88 -3.17
CA PHE A 52 3.55 -0.66 -3.00
C PHE A 52 4.81 -0.67 -3.86
N LYS A 53 5.45 -1.84 -4.03
CA LYS A 53 6.65 -2.00 -4.86
C LYS A 53 6.35 -1.85 -6.36
N GLU A 54 5.15 -2.25 -6.77
CA GLU A 54 4.66 -2.07 -8.15
C GLU A 54 4.01 -0.70 -8.40
N ASP A 55 3.93 0.16 -7.37
CA ASP A 55 3.35 1.51 -7.45
C ASP A 55 1.87 1.52 -7.90
N ILE A 56 1.14 0.44 -7.62
CA ILE A 56 -0.27 0.24 -8.01
C ILE A 56 -1.26 0.50 -6.87
N ILE A 57 -0.81 1.02 -5.72
CA ILE A 57 -1.69 1.27 -4.58
C ILE A 57 -2.60 2.48 -4.88
N PRO A 58 -3.93 2.32 -4.77
CA PRO A 58 -4.89 3.40 -5.02
C PRO A 58 -5.02 4.35 -3.80
N ILE A 59 -3.90 4.87 -3.29
CA ILE A 59 -3.87 5.79 -2.14
C ILE A 59 -3.02 7.01 -2.49
N THR A 60 -3.58 8.19 -2.29
CA THR A 60 -2.88 9.46 -2.49
C THR A 60 -2.60 10.14 -1.16
N VAL A 61 -1.37 10.62 -0.97
CA VAL A 61 -0.99 11.38 0.23
C VAL A 61 -1.35 12.85 0.04
N LYS A 62 -2.17 13.40 0.94
CA LYS A 62 -2.40 14.85 1.02
C LYS A 62 -1.48 15.45 2.08
N ARG A 63 -0.72 16.47 1.70
CA ARG A 63 0.19 17.22 2.59
C ARG A 63 -0.41 18.59 2.90
N PRO A 64 -1.23 18.72 3.96
CA PRO A 64 -1.76 20.02 4.35
C PRO A 64 -0.63 20.89 4.90
N MET A 65 -0.47 22.09 4.33
CA MET A 65 0.39 23.12 4.90
C MET A 65 -0.26 23.71 6.16
N PRO A 66 0.52 24.14 7.16
CA PRO A 66 -0.04 24.86 8.31
C PRO A 66 -0.73 26.12 7.80
N LYS A 67 -2.00 26.29 8.16
CA LYS A 67 -2.69 27.56 7.89
C LYS A 67 -2.08 28.62 8.78
N ALA A 68 -1.71 29.77 8.19
CA ALA A 68 -1.45 30.97 8.97
C ALA A 68 -2.72 31.28 9.80
N LYS A 69 -2.52 31.47 11.10
CA LYS A 69 -3.60 31.68 12.07
C LYS A 69 -4.17 33.09 11.95
#